data_AF-A0A933TUA3-F1
#
_entry.id   AF-A0A933TUA3-F1
#
_cell.length_a   1.000
_cell.length_b   1.000
_cell.length_c   1.000
_cell.angle_alpha   90.00
_cell.angle_beta   90.00
_cell.angle_gamma   90.00
#
_symmetry.space_group_name_H-M   'P 1'
#
loop_
_entity.id
_entity.type
_entity.pdbx_description
1 polymer ?
#
loop_
_entity_poly.entity_id
_entity_poly.type
_entity_poly.pdbx_seq_one_letter_code
_entity_poly.pdbx_strand_id
1 'polypeptide(L)'
;MDTDKALRDLNYIKEIVSSARYTNLSGAAGIIAGVFASAGFVLTWLLLKDVWISSNSTFMKIAENRMGELAVIWGAVFVLSGLVQAAFTIRKAKASHISVWSKVSRQVLYAVIPGFLAGAVLTVYFIKERNYFILPSVWMLTYGVAVSASGMFSVAVVRLLGWAFVISSLLPFLLIPESSILAMAVSFGGYHIIYGIIVAKKYGG
;
A
#
# COMPACT_ATOMS: atom_id res chain seq x y z
N MET A 1 33.07 -37.33 -4.75
CA MET A 1 32.33 -36.08 -5.05
C MET A 1 33.15 -34.94 -4.45
N ASP A 2 33.49 -33.93 -5.24
CA ASP A 2 34.33 -32.81 -4.78
C ASP A 2 33.51 -31.86 -3.90
N THR A 3 33.73 -31.94 -2.59
CA THR A 3 33.00 -31.17 -1.57
C THR A 3 33.24 -29.66 -1.72
N ASP A 4 34.42 -29.24 -2.17
CA ASP A 4 34.76 -27.83 -2.36
C ASP A 4 34.07 -27.25 -3.60
N LYS A 5 33.90 -28.07 -4.64
CA LYS A 5 33.06 -27.70 -5.78
C LYS A 5 31.58 -27.56 -5.38
N ALA A 6 31.05 -28.51 -4.61
CA ALA A 6 29.67 -28.45 -4.13
C ALA A 6 29.39 -27.23 -3.24
N LEU A 7 30.33 -26.84 -2.36
CA LEU A 7 30.22 -25.65 -1.52
C LEU A 7 30.27 -24.35 -2.34
N ARG A 8 31.14 -24.27 -3.36
CA ARG A 8 31.22 -23.12 -4.27
C ARG A 8 29.94 -22.95 -5.07
N ASP A 9 29.41 -24.03 -5.64
CA ASP A 9 28.16 -24.01 -6.40
C ASP A 9 26.98 -23.60 -5.50
N LEU A 10 26.92 -24.09 -4.26
CA LEU A 10 25.89 -23.68 -3.29
C LEU A 10 25.98 -22.19 -2.92
N ASN A 11 27.19 -21.69 -2.69
CA ASN A 11 27.41 -20.27 -2.37
C ASN A 11 27.05 -19.38 -3.56
N TYR A 12 27.43 -19.78 -4.77
CA TYR A 12 27.07 -19.10 -6.01
C TYR A 12 25.55 -19.06 -6.24
N ILE A 13 24.85 -20.19 -6.02
CA ILE A 13 23.38 -20.24 -6.09
C ILE A 13 22.76 -19.31 -5.03
N LYS A 14 23.25 -19.31 -3.79
CA LYS A 14 22.79 -18.38 -2.73
C LYS A 14 23.00 -16.92 -3.14
N GLU A 15 24.13 -16.59 -3.74
CA GLU A 15 24.47 -15.24 -4.18
C GLU A 15 23.55 -14.78 -5.32
N ILE A 16 23.29 -15.64 -6.31
CA ILE A 16 22.32 -15.36 -7.39
C ILE A 16 20.90 -15.21 -6.83
N VAL A 17 20.46 -16.11 -5.95
CA VAL A 17 19.10 -16.07 -5.38
C VAL A 17 18.87 -14.85 -4.49
N SER A 18 19.90 -14.40 -3.77
CA SER A 18 19.82 -13.22 -2.91
C SER A 18 19.88 -11.90 -3.70
N SER A 19 20.71 -11.84 -4.75
CA SER A 19 20.81 -10.68 -5.66
C SER A 19 19.61 -10.55 -6.62
N ALA A 20 18.87 -11.63 -6.88
CA ALA A 20 17.69 -11.61 -7.74
C ALA A 20 16.44 -10.95 -7.11
N ARG A 21 16.47 -10.57 -5.82
CA ARG A 21 15.32 -9.95 -5.13
C ARG A 21 15.33 -8.43 -5.30
N TYR A 22 14.19 -7.84 -5.68
CA TYR A 22 14.04 -6.39 -5.80
C TYR A 22 14.12 -5.70 -4.43
N THR A 23 15.24 -5.03 -4.15
CA THR A 23 15.50 -4.27 -2.91
C THR A 23 15.44 -2.75 -3.10
N ASN A 24 15.13 -2.26 -4.31
CA ASN A 24 15.08 -0.84 -4.65
C ASN A 24 13.84 -0.09 -4.14
N LEU A 25 13.03 -0.72 -3.28
CA LEU A 25 11.99 0.01 -2.55
C LEU A 25 12.67 0.86 -1.48
N SER A 26 12.28 2.13 -1.39
CA SER A 26 12.79 3.05 -0.38
C SER A 26 11.92 2.96 0.88
N GLY A 27 12.56 2.69 2.01
CA GLY A 27 11.89 2.70 3.32
C GLY A 27 11.39 4.09 3.69
N ALA A 28 12.14 5.14 3.33
CA ALA A 28 11.75 6.53 3.57
C ALA A 28 10.43 6.89 2.86
N ALA A 29 10.25 6.43 1.62
CA ALA A 29 8.99 6.62 0.90
C ALA A 29 7.80 5.94 1.60
N GLY A 30 8.01 4.73 2.15
CA GLY A 30 7.00 4.04 2.95
C GLY A 30 6.59 4.83 4.20
N ILE A 31 7.57 5.39 4.93
CA ILE A 31 7.30 6.24 6.11
C ILE A 31 6.50 7.48 5.70
N ILE A 32 6.92 8.18 4.65
CA ILE A 32 6.25 9.40 4.18
C ILE A 32 4.81 9.09 3.73
N ALA A 33 4.60 8.00 2.96
CA ALA A 33 3.26 7.57 2.57
C ALA A 33 2.38 7.28 3.79
N GLY A 34 2.94 6.64 4.83
CA GLY A 34 2.25 6.42 6.08
C GLY A 34 1.87 7.70 6.81
N VAL A 35 2.76 8.69 6.85
CA VAL A 35 2.47 10.02 7.41
C VAL A 35 1.36 10.74 6.63
N PHE A 36 1.39 10.69 5.30
CA PHE A 36 0.33 11.25 4.47
C PHE A 36 -1.02 10.58 4.72
N ALA A 37 -1.05 9.25 4.84
CA ALA A 37 -2.28 8.53 5.17
C ALA A 37 -2.80 8.86 6.58
N SER A 38 -1.92 8.96 7.57
CA SER A 38 -2.29 9.39 8.92
C SER A 38 -2.84 10.83 8.93
N ALA A 39 -2.25 11.75 8.17
CA ALA A 39 -2.77 13.10 8.01
C ALA A 39 -4.16 13.09 7.32
N GLY A 40 -4.33 12.29 6.26
CA GLY A 40 -5.63 12.11 5.60
C GLY A 40 -6.72 11.57 6.53
N PHE A 41 -6.36 10.64 7.41
CA PHE A 41 -7.25 10.16 8.47
C PHE A 41 -7.63 11.26 9.45
N VAL A 42 -6.67 12.05 9.96
CA VAL A 42 -6.96 13.17 10.88
C VAL A 42 -7.88 14.20 10.21
N LEU A 43 -7.62 14.56 8.95
CA LEU A 43 -8.49 15.46 8.19
C LEU A 43 -9.89 14.89 8.02
N THR A 44 -10.01 13.60 7.68
CA THR A 44 -11.30 12.89 7.58
C THR A 44 -12.04 12.91 8.92
N TRP A 45 -11.34 12.64 10.02
CA TRP A 45 -11.90 12.65 11.37
C TRP A 45 -12.43 14.04 11.74
N LEU A 46 -11.68 15.10 11.48
CA LEU A 46 -12.10 16.48 11.74
C LEU A 46 -13.29 16.90 10.86
N LEU A 47 -13.30 16.48 9.59
CA LEU A 47 -14.37 16.75 8.63
C LEU A 47 -15.68 16.10 9.04
N LEU A 48 -15.59 14.88 9.59
CA LEU A 48 -16.71 14.05 10.02
C LEU A 48 -16.93 14.11 11.54
N LYS A 49 -16.33 15.05 12.28
CA LYS A 49 -16.40 15.11 13.75
C LYS A 49 -17.85 15.10 14.28
N ASP A 50 -18.74 15.83 13.59
CA ASP A 50 -20.15 15.97 13.97
C ASP A 50 -20.95 14.71 13.63
N VAL A 51 -20.38 13.85 12.79
CA VAL A 51 -20.95 12.58 12.33
C VAL A 51 -20.67 11.46 13.33
N TRP A 52 -19.49 11.44 13.96
CA TRP A 52 -19.11 10.44 14.97
C TRP A 52 -19.99 10.45 16.22
N ILE A 53 -20.71 11.56 16.47
CA ILE A 53 -21.56 11.77 17.65
C ILE A 53 -23.05 11.62 17.30
N SER A 54 -23.40 11.42 16.02
CA SER A 54 -24.79 11.43 15.52
C SER A 54 -25.37 10.04 15.25
N SER A 55 -26.70 9.95 15.25
CA SER A 55 -27.48 8.74 14.91
C SER A 55 -27.22 8.24 13.46
N ASN A 56 -27.29 6.92 13.25
CA ASN A 56 -26.99 6.22 11.98
C ASN A 56 -27.69 6.80 10.73
N SER A 57 -28.90 7.37 10.85
CA SER A 57 -29.62 7.93 9.68
C SER A 57 -29.11 9.31 9.25
N THR A 58 -28.59 10.09 10.19
CA THR A 58 -27.95 11.39 9.95
C THR A 58 -26.52 11.22 9.44
N PHE A 59 -25.86 10.15 9.88
CA PHE A 59 -24.51 9.75 9.48
C PHE A 59 -24.34 9.62 7.96
N MET A 60 -25.22 8.84 7.31
CA MET A 60 -25.13 8.58 5.87
C MET A 60 -25.30 9.86 5.04
N LYS A 61 -26.21 10.76 5.46
CA LYS A 61 -26.49 12.02 4.75
C LYS A 61 -25.36 13.03 4.84
N ILE A 62 -24.74 13.17 6.02
CA ILE A 62 -23.62 14.11 6.18
C ILE A 62 -22.40 13.60 5.41
N ALA A 63 -22.10 12.30 5.47
CA ALA A 63 -21.00 11.74 4.70
C ALA A 63 -21.20 11.94 3.19
N GLU A 64 -22.41 11.70 2.67
CA GLU A 64 -22.73 11.96 1.26
C GLU A 64 -22.47 13.43 0.87
N ASN A 65 -22.88 14.39 1.71
CA ASN A 65 -22.64 15.81 1.45
C ASN A 65 -21.16 16.21 1.48
N ARG A 66 -20.30 15.43 2.13
CA ARG A 66 -18.85 15.69 2.26
C ARG A 66 -17.99 14.85 1.32
N MET A 67 -18.60 14.17 0.36
CA MET A 67 -17.90 13.29 -0.59
C MET A 67 -16.87 14.04 -1.43
N GLY A 68 -17.16 15.28 -1.82
CA GLY A 68 -16.22 16.11 -2.57
C GLY A 68 -14.92 16.36 -1.81
N GLU A 69 -14.99 16.76 -0.54
CA GLU A 69 -13.78 16.99 0.25
C GLU A 69 -13.05 15.69 0.56
N LEU A 70 -13.77 14.59 0.83
CA LEU A 70 -13.14 13.29 1.07
C LEU A 70 -12.41 12.77 -0.18
N ALA A 71 -12.99 12.94 -1.37
CA ALA A 71 -12.36 12.59 -2.63
C ALA A 71 -11.08 13.41 -2.88
N VAL A 72 -11.10 14.71 -2.55
CA VAL A 72 -9.91 15.57 -2.65
C VAL A 72 -8.81 15.13 -1.68
N ILE A 73 -9.17 14.86 -0.41
CA ILE A 73 -8.21 14.42 0.62
C ILE A 73 -7.55 13.10 0.20
N TRP A 74 -8.34 12.06 -0.07
CA TRP A 74 -7.81 10.73 -0.36
C TRP A 74 -7.17 10.65 -1.75
N GLY A 75 -7.68 11.40 -2.73
CA GLY A 75 -7.04 11.58 -4.03
C GLY A 75 -5.66 12.24 -3.90
N ALA A 76 -5.54 13.29 -3.08
CA ALA A 76 -4.25 13.94 -2.81
C ALA A 76 -3.28 12.99 -2.09
N VAL A 77 -3.74 12.26 -1.05
CA VAL A 77 -2.92 11.25 -0.36
C VAL A 77 -2.41 10.19 -1.35
N PHE A 78 -3.28 9.68 -2.22
CA PHE A 78 -2.92 8.68 -3.23
C PHE A 78 -1.86 9.20 -4.21
N VAL A 79 -2.10 10.38 -4.81
CA VAL A 79 -1.19 10.97 -5.79
C VAL A 79 0.16 11.33 -5.16
N LEU A 80 0.16 12.02 -4.02
CA LEU A 80 1.40 12.43 -3.35
C LEU A 80 2.23 11.23 -2.88
N SER A 81 1.58 10.21 -2.30
CA SER A 81 2.27 8.99 -1.88
C SER A 81 2.86 8.23 -3.07
N GLY A 82 2.11 8.11 -4.17
CA GLY A 82 2.59 7.49 -5.40
C GLY A 82 3.79 8.22 -6.01
N LEU A 83 3.73 9.56 -6.06
CA LEU A 83 4.83 10.38 -6.56
C LEU A 83 6.09 10.27 -5.69
N VAL A 84 5.94 10.30 -4.36
CA VAL A 84 7.06 10.10 -3.42
C VAL A 84 7.67 8.72 -3.61
N GLN A 85 6.84 7.67 -3.69
CA GLN A 85 7.32 6.31 -3.89
C GLN A 85 8.10 6.16 -5.21
N ALA A 86 7.56 6.70 -6.31
CA ALA A 86 8.24 6.68 -7.60
C ALA A 86 9.56 7.47 -7.55
N ALA A 87 9.56 8.69 -7.02
CA ALA A 87 10.74 9.55 -6.96
C ALA A 87 11.87 8.91 -6.14
N PHE A 88 11.58 8.36 -4.98
CA PHE A 88 12.58 7.73 -4.11
C PHE A 88 13.08 6.40 -4.68
N THR A 89 12.21 5.57 -5.27
CA THR A 89 12.64 4.35 -5.95
C THR A 89 13.54 4.66 -7.14
N ILE A 90 13.23 5.70 -7.93
CA ILE A 90 14.09 6.16 -9.05
C ILE A 90 15.43 6.67 -8.52
N ARG A 91 15.44 7.49 -7.46
CA ARG A 91 16.67 8.01 -6.84
C ARG A 91 17.55 6.87 -6.32
N LYS A 92 16.98 5.91 -5.61
CA LYS A 92 17.70 4.74 -5.07
C LYS A 92 18.29 3.88 -6.20
N ALA A 93 17.50 3.59 -7.25
CA ALA A 93 17.98 2.86 -8.41
C ALA A 93 19.17 3.54 -9.10
N LYS A 94 19.11 4.87 -9.29
CA LYS A 94 20.21 5.66 -9.84
C LYS A 94 21.45 5.64 -8.95
N ALA A 95 21.28 5.83 -7.64
CA ALA A 95 22.38 5.80 -6.67
C ALA A 95 23.08 4.43 -6.60
N SER A 96 22.33 3.35 -6.84
CA SER A 96 22.87 1.99 -6.90
C SER A 96 23.34 1.56 -8.29
N HIS A 97 23.37 2.46 -9.28
CA HIS A 97 23.72 2.16 -10.68
C HIS A 97 22.88 1.02 -11.31
N ILE A 98 21.65 0.83 -10.84
CA ILE A 98 20.71 -0.18 -11.36
C ILE A 98 19.73 0.51 -12.31
N SER A 99 19.41 -0.14 -13.44
CA SER A 99 18.36 0.35 -14.33
C SER A 99 17.01 0.43 -13.61
N VAL A 100 16.41 1.62 -13.61
CA VAL A 100 15.04 1.84 -13.13
C VAL A 100 14.05 0.94 -13.88
N TRP A 101 14.29 0.72 -15.18
CA TRP A 101 13.46 -0.08 -16.07
C TRP A 101 14.02 -1.50 -16.28
N SER A 102 14.25 -2.20 -15.17
CA SER A 102 14.73 -3.58 -15.19
C SER A 102 13.63 -4.59 -15.56
N LYS A 103 14.01 -5.84 -15.85
CA LYS A 103 13.06 -6.96 -15.98
C LYS A 103 12.17 -7.09 -14.73
N VAL A 104 12.76 -6.94 -13.55
CA VAL A 104 12.06 -7.07 -12.26
C VAL A 104 11.08 -5.90 -12.05
N SER A 105 11.47 -4.67 -12.39
CA SER A 105 10.58 -3.50 -12.33
C SER A 105 9.31 -3.71 -13.18
N ARG A 106 9.46 -4.27 -14.38
CA ARG A 106 8.32 -4.60 -15.25
C ARG A 106 7.42 -5.68 -14.64
N GLN A 107 8.01 -6.73 -14.05
CA GLN A 107 7.25 -7.78 -13.37
C GLN A 107 6.45 -7.23 -12.17
N VAL A 108 7.05 -6.33 -11.39
CA VAL A 108 6.36 -5.63 -10.30
C VAL A 108 5.19 -4.80 -10.84
N LEU A 109 5.39 -4.03 -11.92
CA LEU A 109 4.31 -3.25 -12.54
C LEU A 109 3.17 -4.14 -13.03
N TYR A 110 3.47 -5.23 -13.74
CA TYR A 110 2.44 -6.18 -14.20
C TYR A 110 1.69 -6.86 -13.06
N ALA A 111 2.34 -7.08 -11.91
CA ALA A 111 1.67 -7.62 -10.72
C ALA A 111 0.76 -6.59 -10.03
N VAL A 112 1.10 -5.30 -10.09
CA VAL A 112 0.37 -4.23 -9.40
C VAL A 112 -0.82 -3.71 -10.20
N ILE A 113 -0.67 -3.55 -11.53
CA ILE A 113 -1.68 -2.94 -12.41
C ILE A 113 -3.08 -3.57 -12.26
N PRO A 114 -3.26 -4.91 -12.27
CA PRO A 114 -4.58 -5.51 -12.17
C PRO A 114 -5.33 -5.12 -10.89
N GLY A 115 -4.64 -5.09 -9.74
CA GLY A 115 -5.24 -4.71 -8.47
C GLY A 115 -5.67 -3.24 -8.46
N PHE A 116 -4.83 -2.35 -8.98
CA PHE A 116 -5.17 -0.92 -9.07
C PHE A 116 -6.32 -0.64 -10.05
N LEU A 117 -6.37 -1.33 -11.19
CA LEU A 117 -7.49 -1.25 -12.13
C LEU A 117 -8.79 -1.75 -11.50
N ALA A 118 -8.75 -2.88 -10.78
CA ALA A 118 -9.90 -3.38 -10.05
C ALA A 118 -10.38 -2.38 -8.99
N GLY A 119 -9.45 -1.79 -8.22
CA GLY A 119 -9.76 -0.75 -7.24
C GLY A 119 -10.40 0.49 -7.87
N ALA A 120 -9.89 0.95 -9.01
CA ALA A 120 -10.44 2.10 -9.73
C ALA A 120 -11.86 1.83 -10.27
N VAL A 121 -12.08 0.66 -10.91
CA VAL A 121 -13.39 0.27 -11.43
C VAL A 121 -14.40 0.13 -10.29
N LEU A 122 -14.04 -0.55 -9.19
CA LEU A 122 -14.91 -0.69 -8.03
C LEU A 122 -15.18 0.66 -7.35
N THR A 123 -14.22 1.58 -7.36
CA THR A 123 -14.43 2.94 -6.83
C THR A 123 -15.51 3.65 -7.62
N VAL A 124 -15.45 3.63 -8.95
CA VAL A 124 -16.48 4.24 -9.81
C VAL A 124 -17.84 3.57 -9.60
N TYR A 125 -17.87 2.25 -9.50
CA TYR A 125 -19.11 1.50 -9.25
C TYR A 125 -19.76 1.92 -7.93
N PHE A 126 -19.04 1.87 -6.80
CA PHE A 126 -19.61 2.18 -5.50
C PHE A 126 -19.95 3.66 -5.30
N ILE A 127 -19.26 4.57 -6.00
CA ILE A 127 -19.69 5.97 -6.08
C ILE A 127 -21.06 6.09 -6.77
N LYS A 128 -21.29 5.38 -7.88
CA LYS A 128 -22.59 5.39 -8.57
C LYS A 128 -23.71 4.81 -7.70
N GLU A 129 -23.42 3.76 -6.95
CA GLU A 129 -24.35 3.14 -5.99
C GLU A 129 -24.53 3.93 -4.70
N ARG A 130 -23.86 5.10 -4.55
CA ARG A 130 -23.84 5.91 -3.33
C ARG A 130 -23.42 5.14 -2.06
N ASN A 131 -22.67 4.05 -2.22
CA ASN A 131 -22.17 3.22 -1.13
C ASN A 131 -20.70 3.53 -0.87
N TYR A 132 -20.45 4.69 -0.26
CA TYR A 132 -19.09 5.19 -0.09
C TYR A 132 -18.31 4.51 1.04
N PHE A 133 -18.99 3.95 2.03
CA PHE A 133 -18.38 3.38 3.24
C PHE A 133 -17.59 2.09 2.99
N ILE A 134 -17.89 1.40 1.88
CA ILE A 134 -17.17 0.20 1.47
C ILE A 134 -15.86 0.54 0.74
N LEU A 135 -15.69 1.78 0.24
CA LEU A 135 -14.52 2.18 -0.55
C LEU A 135 -13.20 2.00 0.21
N PRO A 136 -13.05 2.43 1.48
CA PRO A 136 -11.86 2.13 2.27
C PRO A 136 -11.48 0.64 2.26
N SER A 137 -12.47 -0.24 2.45
CA SER A 137 -12.27 -1.70 2.46
C SER A 137 -11.87 -2.22 1.08
N VAL A 138 -12.49 -1.72 0.01
CA VAL A 138 -12.11 -2.03 -1.39
C VAL A 138 -10.67 -1.61 -1.68
N TRP A 139 -10.28 -0.39 -1.29
CA TRP A 139 -8.94 0.13 -1.52
C TRP A 139 -7.89 -0.69 -0.76
N MET A 140 -8.15 -1.01 0.51
CA MET A 140 -7.26 -1.86 1.29
C MET A 140 -7.11 -3.25 0.68
N LEU A 141 -8.21 -3.88 0.26
CA LEU A 141 -8.20 -5.22 -0.32
C LEU A 141 -7.43 -5.25 -1.64
N THR A 142 -7.77 -4.35 -2.57
CA THR A 142 -7.16 -4.27 -3.90
C THR A 142 -5.68 -3.87 -3.85
N TYR A 143 -5.33 -2.94 -2.96
CA TYR A 143 -3.95 -2.60 -2.66
C TYR A 143 -3.20 -3.80 -2.06
N GLY A 144 -3.78 -4.50 -1.09
CA GLY A 144 -3.19 -5.69 -0.47
C GLY A 144 -2.92 -6.81 -1.47
N VAL A 145 -3.85 -7.06 -2.39
CA VAL A 145 -3.68 -8.02 -3.49
C VAL A 145 -2.54 -7.58 -4.42
N ALA A 146 -2.50 -6.32 -4.84
CA ALA A 146 -1.42 -5.80 -5.70
C ALA A 146 -0.04 -5.89 -5.02
N VAL A 147 0.04 -5.53 -3.74
CA VAL A 147 1.29 -5.55 -2.96
C VAL A 147 1.74 -6.97 -2.65
N SER A 148 0.83 -7.88 -2.32
CA SER A 148 1.18 -9.29 -2.09
C SER A 148 1.70 -9.95 -3.38
N ALA A 149 1.08 -9.66 -4.52
CA ALA A 149 1.53 -10.14 -5.83
C ALA A 149 2.92 -9.58 -6.21
N SER A 150 3.15 -8.28 -6.05
CA SER A 150 4.48 -7.70 -6.29
C SER A 150 5.55 -8.18 -5.29
N GLY A 151 5.13 -8.54 -4.07
CA GLY A 151 5.96 -9.19 -3.06
C GLY A 151 6.50 -10.57 -3.47
N MET A 152 6.03 -11.15 -4.58
CA MET A 152 6.66 -12.32 -5.21
C MET A 152 8.04 -12.02 -5.80
N PHE A 153 8.26 -10.77 -6.24
CA PHE A 153 9.49 -10.32 -6.89
C PHE A 153 10.36 -9.44 -5.96
N SER A 154 9.93 -9.23 -4.71
CA SER A 154 10.61 -8.37 -3.73
C SER A 154 10.93 -9.10 -2.42
N VAL A 155 11.41 -8.37 -1.42
CA VAL A 155 11.71 -8.87 -0.08
C VAL A 155 10.43 -9.30 0.65
N ALA A 156 10.53 -10.29 1.54
CA ALA A 156 9.38 -10.89 2.21
C ALA A 156 8.50 -9.87 2.96
N VAL A 157 9.11 -8.79 3.46
CA VAL A 157 8.43 -7.70 4.16
C VAL A 157 7.34 -7.03 3.29
N VAL A 158 7.55 -6.91 1.97
CA VAL A 158 6.53 -6.38 1.03
C VAL A 158 5.34 -7.33 0.94
N ARG A 159 5.60 -8.64 0.83
CA ARG A 159 4.54 -9.64 0.75
C ARG A 159 3.70 -9.68 2.02
N LEU A 160 4.35 -9.61 3.18
CA LEU A 160 3.68 -9.55 4.48
C LEU A 160 2.83 -8.28 4.63
N LEU A 161 3.32 -7.13 4.14
CA LEU A 161 2.52 -5.90 4.08
C LEU A 161 1.24 -6.13 3.26
N GLY A 162 1.34 -6.70 2.06
CA GLY A 162 0.18 -7.00 1.23
C GLY A 162 -0.85 -7.89 1.93
N TRP A 163 -0.41 -8.96 2.59
CA TRP A 163 -1.31 -9.83 3.37
C TRP A 163 -1.93 -9.13 4.57
N ALA A 164 -1.18 -8.27 5.28
CA ALA A 164 -1.72 -7.49 6.38
C ALA A 164 -2.87 -6.57 5.90
N PHE A 165 -2.74 -5.97 4.71
CA PHE A 165 -3.81 -5.19 4.09
C PHE A 165 -5.04 -6.03 3.74
N VAL A 166 -4.84 -7.20 3.13
CA VAL A 166 -5.94 -8.12 2.79
C VAL A 166 -6.71 -8.49 4.06
N ILE A 167 -6.02 -8.96 5.09
CA ILE A 167 -6.64 -9.40 6.36
C ILE A 167 -7.37 -8.23 7.03
N SER A 168 -6.74 -7.06 7.13
CA SER A 168 -7.35 -5.89 7.78
C SER A 168 -8.54 -5.33 6.99
N SER A 169 -8.66 -5.62 5.70
CA SER A 169 -9.83 -5.23 4.91
C SER A 169 -11.05 -6.10 5.19
N LEU A 170 -10.88 -7.37 5.57
CA LEU A 170 -11.99 -8.32 5.69
C LEU A 170 -13.00 -7.92 6.77
N LEU A 171 -12.52 -7.46 7.93
CA LEU A 171 -13.38 -7.06 9.05
C LEU A 171 -14.33 -5.92 8.66
N PRO A 172 -13.86 -4.77 8.15
CA PRO A 172 -14.75 -3.70 7.71
C PRO A 172 -15.51 -4.05 6.42
N PHE A 173 -15.00 -4.93 5.56
CA PHE A 173 -15.71 -5.32 4.35
C PHE A 173 -16.92 -6.22 4.65
N LEU A 174 -16.78 -7.17 5.59
CA LEU A 174 -17.76 -8.23 5.81
C LEU A 174 -18.64 -8.01 7.04
N LEU A 175 -18.13 -7.35 8.08
CA LEU A 175 -18.76 -7.36 9.41
C LEU A 175 -19.05 -5.96 9.97
N ILE A 176 -18.10 -5.01 9.88
CA ILE A 176 -18.20 -3.71 10.56
C ILE A 176 -17.81 -2.55 9.62
N PRO A 177 -18.67 -2.17 8.65
CA PRO A 177 -18.35 -1.16 7.63
C PRO A 177 -17.92 0.21 8.19
N GLU A 178 -18.42 0.60 9.37
CA GLU A 178 -18.09 1.88 10.02
C GLU A 178 -16.63 1.92 10.50
N SER A 179 -16.01 0.76 10.72
CA SER A 179 -14.61 0.66 11.12
C SER A 179 -13.61 0.85 9.97
N SER A 180 -14.10 1.00 8.73
CA SER A 180 -13.27 0.99 7.52
C SER A 180 -12.27 2.14 7.44
N ILE A 181 -12.65 3.34 7.90
CA ILE A 181 -11.77 4.52 7.97
C ILE A 181 -10.65 4.31 9.02
N LEU A 182 -10.99 3.73 10.18
CA LEU A 182 -10.00 3.41 11.21
C LEU A 182 -9.04 2.32 10.72
N ALA A 183 -9.56 1.30 10.04
CA ALA A 183 -8.77 0.24 9.43
C ALA A 183 -7.79 0.80 8.38
N MET A 184 -8.18 1.82 7.61
CA MET A 184 -7.27 2.55 6.71
C MET A 184 -6.16 3.28 7.47
N ALA A 185 -6.47 3.94 8.59
CA ALA A 185 -5.46 4.63 9.38
C ALA A 185 -4.39 3.66 9.93
N VAL A 186 -4.84 2.50 10.42
CA VAL A 186 -3.96 1.44 10.90
C VAL A 186 -3.13 0.86 9.75
N SER A 187 -3.75 0.61 8.60
CA SER A 187 -3.07 -0.03 7.46
C SER A 187 -2.22 0.95 6.64
N PHE A 188 -2.83 1.88 5.91
CA PHE A 188 -2.14 2.88 5.10
C PHE A 188 -1.25 3.82 5.91
N GLY A 189 -1.58 4.08 7.18
CA GLY A 189 -0.71 4.83 8.09
C GLY A 189 0.28 3.91 8.81
N GLY A 190 -0.22 3.18 9.80
CA GLY A 190 0.60 2.38 10.72
C GLY A 190 1.46 1.32 10.02
N TYR A 191 0.87 0.47 9.16
CA TYR A 191 1.63 -0.60 8.52
C TYR A 191 2.69 -0.06 7.56
N HIS A 192 2.40 1.02 6.82
CA HIS A 192 3.37 1.67 5.95
C HIS A 192 4.54 2.30 6.72
N ILE A 193 4.29 2.90 7.89
CA ILE A 193 5.35 3.40 8.77
C ILE A 193 6.23 2.25 9.26
N ILE A 194 5.62 1.18 9.79
CA ILE A 194 6.35 0.00 10.27
C ILE A 194 7.16 -0.64 9.14
N TYR A 195 6.52 -0.85 7.98
CA TYR A 195 7.16 -1.33 6.76
C TYR A 195 8.37 -0.46 6.38
N GLY A 196 8.19 0.85 6.34
CA GLY A 196 9.22 1.80 5.95
C GLY A 196 10.41 1.78 6.90
N ILE A 197 10.16 1.70 8.21
CA ILE A 197 11.20 1.54 9.24
C ILE A 197 11.97 0.22 9.05
N ILE A 198 11.27 -0.90 8.84
CA ILE A 198 11.90 -2.21 8.63
C ILE A 198 12.77 -2.18 7.36
N VAL A 199 12.26 -1.60 6.27
CA VAL A 199 12.99 -1.52 5.00
C VAL A 199 14.21 -0.60 5.12
N ALA A 200 14.06 0.57 5.75
CA ALA A 200 15.17 1.48 5.98
C ALA A 200 16.30 0.83 6.80
N LYS A 201 15.94 0.06 7.85
CA LYS A 201 16.91 -0.64 8.71
C LYS A 201 17.57 -1.84 8.04
N LYS A 202 16.82 -2.65 7.27
CA LYS A 202 17.31 -3.93 6.74
C LYS A 202 17.82 -3.88 5.29
N TYR A 203 17.35 -2.93 4.49
CA TYR A 203 17.59 -2.88 3.04
C TYR A 203 18.05 -1.49 2.54
N GLY A 204 18.37 -0.58 3.46
CA GLY A 204 18.80 0.79 3.18
C GLY A 204 17.66 1.73 2.80
N GLY A 205 17.75 2.98 3.26
CA GLY A 205 16.87 4.09 2.90
C GLY A 205 17.13 4.59 1.48
#